data_AF-G8JPF0-F1
#
_entry.id   AF-G8JPF0-F1
#
_cell.length_a   1.000
_cell.length_b   1.000
_cell.length_c   1.000
_cell.angle_alpha   90.00
_cell.angle_beta   90.00
_cell.angle_gamma   90.00
#
_symmetry.space_group_name_H-M   'P 1'
#
loop_
_entity.id
_entity.type
_entity.pdbx_description
1 polymer ?
#
loop_
_entity_poly.entity_id
_entity_poly.type
_entity_poly.pdbx_seq_one_letter_code
_entity_poly.pdbx_strand_id
1 'polypeptide(L)'
;MRAMSADNFYRMMILLEEAIPESKDENIKANATHDFVDEVVLPMQVDELDVLNKWFDKFDEEICLPNEGYIKYEISSDGLIVLMVSQERSSIVNQVKNFVAKNPLDNVLEEPLTD
;
A
#
# COMPACT_ATOMS: atom_id res chain seq x y z
N MET A 1 12.72 1.37 30.41
CA MET A 1 11.71 1.63 29.36
C MET A 1 12.41 1.53 28.03
N ARG A 2 12.17 0.45 27.28
CA ARG A 2 12.79 0.23 25.97
C ARG A 2 12.09 1.17 25.00
N ALA A 3 12.83 2.04 24.32
CA ALA A 3 12.29 2.88 23.27
C ALA A 3 11.56 1.96 22.29
N MET A 4 10.26 2.16 22.13
CA MET A 4 9.46 1.49 21.13
C MET A 4 9.89 2.12 19.81
N SER A 5 11.01 1.64 19.27
CA SER A 5 11.57 2.18 18.03
C SER A 5 10.53 1.95 16.94
N ALA A 6 9.99 3.04 16.39
CA ALA A 6 9.11 3.04 15.22
C ALA A 6 9.80 2.53 13.92
N ASP A 7 10.93 1.84 14.09
CA ASP A 7 11.83 1.28 13.08
C ASP A 7 11.43 -0.16 12.72
N ASN A 8 10.61 -0.81 13.56
CA ASN A 8 10.19 -2.18 13.33
C ASN A 8 8.79 -2.30 12.73
N PHE A 9 8.12 -1.19 12.40
CA PHE A 9 6.76 -1.21 11.87
C PHE A 9 6.75 -0.99 10.36
N TYR A 10 5.82 -1.64 9.67
CA TYR A 10 5.64 -1.40 8.25
C TYR A 10 5.16 0.03 7.98
N ARG A 11 5.77 0.67 6.99
CA ARG A 11 5.39 2.00 6.49
C ARG A 11 4.92 1.87 5.06
N MET A 12 3.74 2.39 4.80
CA MET A 12 3.07 2.34 3.52
C MET A 12 3.08 3.73 2.89
N MET A 13 3.89 3.91 1.86
CA MET A 13 3.95 5.15 1.07
C MET A 13 3.01 5.04 -0.12
N ILE A 14 2.23 6.10 -0.37
CA ILE A 14 1.31 6.18 -1.49
C ILE A 14 1.83 7.22 -2.47
N LEU A 15 2.13 6.77 -3.67
CA LEU A 15 2.63 7.55 -4.79
C LEU A 15 1.56 7.59 -5.89
N LEU A 16 1.31 8.76 -6.46
CA LEU A 16 0.53 8.92 -7.68
C LEU A 16 1.46 8.93 -8.88
N GLU A 17 1.18 8.06 -9.85
CA GLU A 17 1.87 7.99 -11.13
C GLU A 17 1.01 8.65 -12.20
N GLU A 18 1.52 9.69 -12.84
CA GLU A 18 0.91 10.22 -14.05
C GLU A 18 1.21 9.31 -15.25
N ALA A 19 0.16 8.76 -15.86
CA ALA A 19 0.28 8.11 -17.16
C ALA A 19 0.73 9.16 -18.17
N ILE A 20 2.00 9.13 -18.56
CA ILE A 20 2.49 9.96 -19.64
C ILE A 20 1.81 9.42 -20.91
N PRO A 21 0.99 10.22 -21.62
CA PRO A 21 0.49 9.78 -22.91
C PRO A 21 1.72 9.50 -23.79
N GLU A 22 1.85 8.28 -24.30
CA GLU A 22 2.87 7.90 -25.28
C GLU A 22 2.81 8.87 -26.46
N SER A 23 3.59 9.95 -26.35
CA SER A 23 3.77 10.91 -27.41
C SER A 23 4.69 10.22 -28.40
N LYS A 24 4.25 10.09 -29.65
CA LYS A 24 4.99 9.48 -30.78
C LYS A 24 6.28 10.25 -31.18
N ASP A 25 6.78 11.12 -30.30
CA ASP A 25 7.97 11.93 -30.48
C ASP A 25 9.09 11.41 -29.59
N GLU A 26 10.06 10.72 -30.20
CA GLU A 26 11.26 10.11 -29.58
C GLU A 26 12.23 11.13 -28.90
N ASN A 27 11.81 12.38 -28.62
CA ASN A 27 12.71 13.41 -28.08
C ASN A 27 12.31 14.01 -26.72
N ILE A 28 11.20 13.59 -26.11
CA ILE A 28 10.84 14.04 -24.77
C ILE A 28 10.86 12.83 -23.84
N LYS A 29 11.99 12.64 -23.14
CA LYS A 29 12.03 11.84 -21.90
C LYS A 29 11.17 12.57 -20.87
N ALA A 30 9.86 12.41 -20.96
CA ALA A 30 8.96 12.80 -19.91
C ALA A 30 9.27 11.87 -18.74
N ASN A 31 9.81 12.46 -17.68
CA ASN A 31 10.08 11.75 -16.45
C ASN A 31 8.71 11.38 -15.88
N ALA A 32 8.42 10.09 -15.72
CA ALA A 32 7.25 9.65 -14.96
C ALA A 32 7.31 10.38 -13.61
N THR A 33 6.31 11.21 -13.34
CA THR A 33 6.29 12.01 -12.13
C THR A 33 5.55 11.16 -11.10
N HIS A 34 6.31 10.63 -10.14
CA HIS A 34 5.76 9.94 -8.97
C HIS A 34 5.55 10.99 -7.89
N ASP A 35 4.32 11.46 -7.76
CA ASP A 35 3.98 12.47 -6.76
C ASP A 35 3.67 11.79 -5.43
N PHE A 36 4.38 12.18 -4.37
CA PHE A 36 4.13 11.64 -3.04
C PHE A 36 2.80 12.21 -2.51
N VAL A 37 1.87 11.32 -2.20
CA VAL A 37 0.56 11.72 -1.68
C VAL A 37 0.50 11.63 -0.17
N ASP A 38 0.89 10.48 0.38
CA ASP A 38 0.68 10.20 1.79
C ASP A 38 1.57 9.05 2.29
N GLU A 39 1.75 8.99 3.60
CA GLU A 39 2.41 7.89 4.29
C GLU A 39 1.51 7.41 5.42
N VAL A 40 1.33 6.09 5.50
CA VAL A 40 0.56 5.44 6.56
C VAL A 40 1.44 4.42 7.26
N VAL A 41 1.56 4.54 8.58
CA VAL A 41 2.27 3.54 9.39
C VAL A 41 1.27 2.45 9.77
N LEU A 42 1.58 1.21 9.40
CA LEU A 42 0.77 0.06 9.78
C LEU A 42 1.18 -0.40 11.19
N PRO A 43 0.24 -0.72 12.09
CA PRO A 43 0.52 -1.19 13.45
C PRO A 43 0.98 -2.66 13.49
N MET A 44 1.88 -3.05 12.60
CA MET A 44 2.40 -4.42 12.46
C MET A 44 3.91 -4.42 12.35
N GLN A 45 4.53 -5.43 12.93
CA GLN A 45 5.98 -5.53 12.93
C GLN A 45 6.51 -6.19 11.65
N VAL A 46 7.72 -5.82 11.24
CA VAL A 46 8.45 -6.43 10.12
C VAL A 46 8.66 -7.94 10.26
N ASP A 47 8.61 -8.46 11.49
CA ASP A 47 8.71 -9.88 11.81
C ASP A 47 7.38 -10.64 11.56
N GLU A 48 6.26 -9.92 11.40
CA GLU A 48 4.91 -10.49 11.27
C GLU A 48 4.46 -10.65 9.80
N LEU A 49 5.33 -11.23 8.96
CA LEU A 49 5.06 -11.44 7.53
C LEU A 49 3.80 -12.29 7.26
N ASP A 50 3.47 -13.27 8.11
CA ASP A 50 2.25 -14.06 7.95
C ASP A 50 0.98 -13.22 8.13
N VAL A 51 1.00 -12.31 9.10
CA VAL A 51 -0.11 -11.37 9.35
C VAL A 51 -0.21 -10.37 8.20
N LEU A 52 0.94 -9.91 7.70
CA LEU A 52 1.02 -9.08 6.49
C LEU A 52 0.36 -9.75 5.31
N ASN A 53 0.73 -10.99 5.00
CA ASN A 53 0.16 -11.71 3.87
C ASN A 53 -1.36 -11.82 3.98
N LYS A 54 -1.89 -12.23 5.15
CA LYS A 54 -3.35 -12.31 5.37
C LYS A 54 -4.06 -10.95 5.23
N TRP A 55 -3.43 -9.88 5.70
CA TRP A 55 -3.97 -8.52 5.56
C TRP A 55 -3.93 -8.07 4.09
N PHE A 56 -2.83 -8.37 3.40
CA PHE A 56 -2.65 -8.06 1.98
C PHE A 56 -3.57 -8.88 1.09
N ASP A 57 -3.92 -10.12 1.43
CA ASP A 57 -4.93 -10.90 0.70
C ASP A 57 -6.27 -10.15 0.68
N LYS A 58 -6.71 -9.61 1.83
CA LYS A 58 -7.93 -8.79 1.91
C LYS A 58 -7.79 -7.46 1.17
N PHE A 59 -6.62 -6.83 1.28
CA PHE A 59 -6.32 -5.61 0.54
C PHE A 59 -6.39 -5.86 -0.97
N ASP A 60 -5.89 -7.00 -1.43
CA ASP A 60 -5.90 -7.37 -2.82
C ASP A 60 -7.34 -7.58 -3.31
N GLU A 61 -8.15 -8.35 -2.57
CA GLU A 61 -9.57 -8.57 -2.90
C GLU A 61 -10.40 -7.26 -2.95
N GLU A 62 -10.22 -6.37 -1.98
CA GLU A 62 -11.05 -5.16 -1.86
C GLU A 62 -10.52 -3.98 -2.68
N ILE A 63 -9.21 -3.88 -2.87
CA ILE A 63 -8.57 -2.72 -3.53
C ILE A 63 -7.91 -3.12 -4.84
N CYS A 64 -7.04 -4.14 -4.87
CA CYS A 64 -6.28 -4.46 -6.08
C CYS A 64 -7.16 -5.02 -7.19
N LEU A 65 -7.95 -6.07 -6.93
CA LEU A 65 -8.84 -6.69 -7.92
C LEU A 65 -9.79 -5.70 -8.61
N PRO A 66 -10.53 -4.81 -7.91
CA PRO A 66 -11.42 -3.85 -8.57
C PRO A 66 -10.69 -2.71 -9.29
N ASN A 67 -9.39 -2.55 -9.04
CA ASN A 67 -8.55 -1.51 -9.61
C ASN A 67 -7.36 -2.08 -10.40
N GLU A 68 -7.44 -3.33 -10.83
CA GLU A 68 -6.36 -4.05 -11.53
C GLU A 68 -5.86 -3.23 -12.73
N GLY A 69 -4.53 -3.09 -12.84
CA GLY A 69 -3.88 -2.28 -13.87
C GLY A 69 -3.69 -0.80 -13.52
N TYR A 70 -4.39 -0.28 -12.50
CA TYR A 70 -4.27 1.12 -12.04
C TYR A 70 -3.59 1.25 -10.68
N ILE A 71 -3.36 0.14 -9.99
CA ILE A 71 -2.64 0.07 -8.72
C ILE A 71 -1.54 -0.98 -8.82
N LYS A 72 -0.36 -0.65 -8.30
CA LYS A 72 0.76 -1.56 -8.08
C LYS A 72 1.28 -1.33 -6.67
N TYR A 73 1.84 -2.36 -6.08
CA TYR A 73 2.49 -2.24 -4.77
C TYR A 73 3.79 -3.04 -4.75
N GLU A 74 4.73 -2.56 -3.95
CA GLU A 74 6.00 -3.23 -3.69
C GLU A 74 6.20 -3.33 -2.19
N ILE A 75 6.53 -4.53 -1.71
CA ILE A 75 6.76 -4.80 -0.29
C ILE A 75 8.24 -5.15 -0.13
N SER A 76 8.94 -4.32 0.64
CA SER A 76 10.34 -4.53 1.02
C SER A 76 10.42 -5.23 2.38
N SER A 77 11.36 -6.18 2.49
CA SER A 77 11.65 -6.89 3.74
C SER A 77 12.14 -5.99 4.88
N ASP A 78 12.54 -4.76 4.56
CA ASP A 78 12.98 -3.74 5.52
C ASP A 78 11.81 -3.00 6.20
N GLY A 79 10.57 -3.36 5.88
CA GLY A 79 9.38 -2.71 6.46
C GLY A 79 8.80 -1.58 5.63
N LEU A 80 9.21 -1.42 4.37
CA LEU A 80 8.68 -0.40 3.47
C LEU A 80 7.70 -1.03 2.48
N ILE A 81 6.52 -0.44 2.36
CA ILE A 81 5.50 -0.76 1.37
C ILE A 81 5.32 0.48 0.50
N VAL A 82 5.46 0.33 -0.82
CA VAL A 82 5.28 1.42 -1.77
C VAL A 82 4.09 1.10 -2.66
N LEU A 83 3.04 1.91 -2.60
CA LEU A 83 1.88 1.85 -3.47
C LEU A 83 2.04 2.88 -4.58
N MET A 84 1.96 2.42 -5.81
CA MET A 84 1.93 3.24 -7.01
C MET A 84 0.52 3.19 -7.59
N VAL A 85 -0.17 4.32 -7.55
CA VAL A 85 -1.55 4.47 -8.01
C VAL A 85 -1.54 5.36 -9.24
N SER A 86 -2.19 4.95 -10.32
CA SER A 86 -2.33 5.82 -11.49
C SER A 86 -3.18 7.05 -11.17
N GLN A 87 -2.74 8.24 -11.60
CA GLN A 87 -3.46 9.49 -11.45
C GLN A 87 -4.86 9.44 -12.07
N GLU A 88 -5.05 8.63 -13.11
CA GLU A 88 -6.36 8.37 -13.72
C GLU A 88 -7.38 7.82 -12.72
N ARG A 89 -6.93 7.09 -11.70
CA ARG A 89 -7.74 6.57 -10.60
C ARG A 89 -7.21 7.01 -9.24
N SER A 90 -6.96 8.30 -9.07
CA SER A 90 -6.60 8.88 -7.76
C SER A 90 -7.59 8.57 -6.63
N SER A 91 -8.86 8.24 -6.94
CA SER A 91 -9.84 7.74 -5.97
C SER A 91 -9.41 6.47 -5.22
N ILE A 92 -8.50 5.67 -5.80
CA ILE A 92 -7.90 4.49 -5.13
C ILE A 92 -7.18 4.91 -3.85
N VAL A 93 -6.51 6.07 -3.83
CA VAL A 93 -5.82 6.56 -2.62
C VAL A 93 -6.78 6.67 -1.44
N ASN A 94 -7.98 7.19 -1.69
CA ASN A 94 -9.01 7.28 -0.65
C ASN A 94 -9.53 5.91 -0.23
N GLN A 95 -9.62 4.95 -1.16
CA GLN A 95 -9.99 3.57 -0.84
C GLN A 95 -8.93 2.89 0.05
N VAL A 96 -7.65 3.05 -0.28
CA VAL A 96 -6.52 2.56 0.54
C VAL A 96 -6.58 3.16 1.94
N LYS A 97 -6.68 4.49 2.06
CA LYS A 97 -6.77 5.17 3.36
C LYS A 97 -7.97 4.67 4.18
N ASN A 98 -9.12 4.51 3.53
CA ASN A 98 -10.32 3.97 4.19
C ASN A 98 -10.15 2.50 4.59
N PHE A 99 -9.49 1.69 3.77
CA PHE A 99 -9.23 0.28 4.06
C PHE A 99 -8.30 0.13 5.27
N VAL A 100 -7.20 0.87 5.30
CA VAL A 100 -6.25 0.85 6.43
C VAL A 100 -6.93 1.34 7.71
N ALA A 101 -7.78 2.37 7.62
CA ALA A 101 -8.54 2.87 8.77
C ALA A 101 -9.61 1.89 9.27
N LYS A 102 -10.24 1.10 8.38
CA LYS A 102 -11.28 0.13 8.72
C LYS A 102 -10.74 -1.24 9.15
N ASN A 103 -9.57 -1.61 8.66
CA ASN A 103 -8.90 -2.87 8.95
C ASN A 103 -7.59 -2.62 9.71
N PRO A 104 -7.63 -2.01 10.92
CA PRO A 104 -6.48 -2.05 11.80
C PRO A 104 -6.19 -3.52 12.13
N LEU A 105 -4.93 -3.93 12.07
CA LEU A 105 -4.49 -5.32 12.16
C LEU A 105 -4.88 -6.04 13.47
N ASP A 106 -5.43 -5.32 14.44
CA ASP A 106 -6.05 -5.86 15.66
C ASP A 106 -7.21 -6.83 15.34
N ASN A 107 -7.94 -6.60 14.23
CA ASN A 107 -9.12 -7.37 13.85
C ASN A 107 -8.81 -8.70 13.12
N VAL A 108 -7.53 -9.08 12.98
CA VAL A 108 -7.11 -10.33 12.30
C VAL A 108 -6.79 -11.44 13.32
N LEU A 109 -6.81 -11.13 14.62
CA LEU A 109 -6.57 -12.09 15.72
C LEU A 109 -7.85 -12.74 16.27
N GLU A 110 -9.04 -12.34 15.79
CA GLU A 110 -10.31 -12.98 16.17
C GLU A 110 -10.70 -14.08 15.17
N GLU A 111 -9.88 -15.13 15.05
CA GLU A 111 -10.45 -16.43 14.65
C GLU A 111 -11.05 -17.04 15.93
N PRO A 112 -12.37 -17.32 16.00
CA PRO A 112 -12.92 -18.03 17.14
C PRO A 112 -12.26 -19.40 17.18
N LEU A 113 -11.64 -19.73 18.33
CA LEU A 113 -11.28 -21.10 18.68
C LEU A 113 -12.55 -21.95 18.54
N THR A 114 -12.68 -22.66 17.41
CA THR A 114 -13.71 -23.68 17.26
C THR A 114 -13.27 -24.86 18.12
N ASP A 115 -14.06 -25.13 19.16
CA ASP A 115 -13.94 -26.24 20.13
C ASP A 115 -13.76 -27.62 19.45
#